data_AF-A0A0H4NWY0-F1
#
_entry.id   AF-A0A0H4NWY0-F1
#
_cell.length_a   1.000
_cell.length_b   1.000
_cell.length_c   1.000
_cell.angle_alpha   90.00
_cell.angle_beta   90.00
_cell.angle_gamma   90.00
#
_symmetry.space_group_name_H-M   'P 1'
#
loop_
_entity.id
_entity.type
_entity.pdbx_description
1 polymer ?
#
loop_
_entity_poly.entity_id
_entity_poly.type
_entity_poly.pdbx_seq_one_letter_code
_entity_poly.pdbx_strand_id
1 'polypeptide(L)'
;KSLSEASYPFLQDIPWFSEYYGSIPTANPFQLTYGVEKMLLMGARMDSLALKQGVDAHMKALGNVNNAKGVCSLADYEAINAAIGHMIASVPE
;
A
#
# COMPACT_ATOMS: atom_id res chain seq x y z
N LYS A 1 -3.66 -2.14 -14.11
CA LYS A 1 -3.40 -1.19 -15.20
C LYS A 1 -4.42 -0.04 -15.23
N SER A 2 -5.68 -0.25 -15.62
CA SER A 2 -6.67 0.85 -15.72
C SER A 2 -6.85 1.66 -14.42
N LEU A 3 -6.88 0.99 -13.26
CA LEU A 3 -6.87 1.66 -11.96
C LEU A 3 -5.68 2.60 -11.80
N SER A 4 -4.47 2.10 -12.08
CA SER A 4 -3.22 2.84 -11.90
C SER A 4 -3.15 4.03 -12.85
N GLU A 5 -3.48 3.86 -14.13
CA GLU A 5 -3.50 4.96 -15.10
C GLU A 5 -4.46 6.08 -14.69
N ALA A 6 -5.67 5.72 -14.22
CA ALA A 6 -6.68 6.69 -13.79
C ALA A 6 -6.30 7.43 -12.50
N SER A 7 -5.59 6.76 -11.58
CA SER A 7 -5.25 7.31 -10.25
C SER A 7 -3.84 7.87 -10.14
N TYR A 8 -2.96 7.64 -11.13
CA TYR A 8 -1.59 8.13 -11.09
C TYR A 8 -1.48 9.66 -11.02
N PRO A 9 -2.31 10.47 -11.71
CA PRO A 9 -2.29 11.92 -11.51
C PRO A 9 -2.53 12.31 -10.05
N PHE A 10 -3.48 11.65 -9.38
CA PHE A 10 -3.72 11.86 -7.95
C PHE A 10 -2.51 11.43 -7.10
N LEU A 11 -1.89 10.29 -7.39
CA LEU A 11 -0.69 9.79 -6.69
C LEU A 11 0.47 10.81 -6.71
N GLN A 12 0.59 11.57 -7.81
CA GLN A 12 1.65 12.56 -8.02
C GLN A 12 1.48 13.83 -7.17
N ASP A 13 0.24 14.14 -6.79
CA ASP A 13 -0.11 15.34 -6.02
C ASP A 13 -0.08 15.10 -4.51
N ILE A 14 0.02 13.83 -4.07
CA ILE A 14 0.11 13.48 -2.66
C ILE A 14 1.46 13.94 -2.09
N PRO A 15 1.48 14.70 -0.98
CA PRO A 15 2.72 15.16 -0.36
C PRO A 15 3.34 14.06 0.51
N TRP A 16 3.88 12.99 -0.08
CA TRP A 16 4.33 11.77 0.61
C TRP A 16 5.31 11.96 1.78
N PHE A 17 6.04 13.08 1.81
CA PHE A 17 6.96 13.43 2.91
C PHE A 17 6.32 14.29 4.02
N SER A 18 5.00 14.49 3.99
CA SER A 18 4.31 15.19 5.05
C SER A 18 4.41 14.42 6.37
N GLU A 19 4.71 15.15 7.46
CA GLU A 19 4.70 14.60 8.82
C GLU A 19 3.34 14.05 9.24
N TYR A 20 2.26 14.47 8.56
CA TYR A 20 0.89 14.02 8.83
C TYR A 20 0.78 12.48 8.85
N TYR A 21 1.47 11.77 7.95
CA TYR A 21 1.41 10.31 7.88
C TYR A 21 2.14 9.59 9.01
N GLY A 22 3.01 10.29 9.75
CA GLY A 22 3.65 9.78 10.97
C GLY A 22 2.81 9.98 12.23
N SER A 23 1.70 10.72 12.14
CA SER A 23 0.83 10.98 13.28
C SER A 23 -0.26 9.92 13.42
N ILE A 24 -0.56 9.53 14.66
CA ILE A 24 -1.71 8.67 14.94
C ILE A 24 -2.95 9.57 14.90
N PRO A 25 -4.04 9.18 14.18
CA PRO A 25 -5.28 9.92 14.20
C PRO A 25 -5.76 10.15 15.64
N THR A 26 -6.48 11.24 15.92
CA THR A 26 -7.09 11.53 17.23
C THR A 26 -8.21 10.56 17.63
N ALA A 27 -8.26 9.38 17.00
CA ALA A 27 -9.19 8.31 17.25
C ALA A 27 -8.91 7.63 18.60
N ASN A 28 -9.95 6.98 19.13
CA ASN A 28 -9.86 6.24 20.37
C ASN A 28 -8.81 5.11 20.25
N PRO A 29 -7.84 4.99 21.19
CA PRO A 29 -6.82 3.93 21.15
C PRO A 29 -7.38 2.51 21.05
N PHE A 30 -8.49 2.20 21.71
CA PHE A 30 -9.12 0.88 21.63
C PHE A 30 -9.68 0.59 20.23
N GLN A 31 -10.24 1.59 19.56
CA GLN A 31 -10.70 1.44 18.17
C GLN A 31 -9.52 1.24 17.21
N LEU A 32 -8.41 1.93 17.43
CA LEU A 32 -7.19 1.76 16.65
C LEU A 32 -6.60 0.36 16.81
N THR A 33 -6.47 -0.14 18.05
CA THR A 33 -5.97 -1.49 18.31
C THR A 33 -6.86 -2.56 17.68
N TYR A 34 -8.19 -2.39 17.74
CA TYR A 34 -9.12 -3.29 17.05
C TYR A 34 -8.95 -3.28 15.53
N GLY A 35 -8.72 -2.11 14.92
CA GLY A 35 -8.39 -2.00 13.49
C GLY A 35 -7.10 -2.76 13.13
N VAL A 36 -6.06 -2.62 13.95
CA VAL A 36 -4.78 -3.35 13.77
C VAL A 36 -4.98 -4.85 13.91
N GLU A 37 -5.76 -5.31 14.90
CA GLU A 37 -6.11 -6.73 15.05
C GLU A 37 -6.74 -7.30 13.78
N LYS A 38 -7.70 -6.58 13.18
CA LYS A 38 -8.34 -7.03 11.92
C LYS A 38 -7.36 -7.11 10.76
N MET A 39 -6.47 -6.13 10.61
CA MET A 39 -5.43 -6.16 9.58
C MET A 39 -4.46 -7.34 9.76
N LEU A 40 -4.06 -7.64 11.00
CA LEU A 40 -3.20 -8.79 11.31
C LEU A 40 -3.90 -10.13 11.02
N LEU A 41 -5.18 -10.27 11.39
CA LEU A 41 -5.96 -11.47 11.10
C LEU A 41 -6.15 -11.68 9.60
N MET A 42 -6.37 -10.60 8.84
CA MET A 42 -6.45 -10.66 7.37
C MET A 42 -5.09 -11.08 6.79
N GLY A 43 -4.00 -10.42 7.17
CA GLY A 43 -2.65 -10.73 6.69
C GLY A 43 -2.22 -12.16 7.00
N ALA A 44 -2.56 -12.69 8.18
CA ALA A 44 -2.26 -14.07 8.56
C ALA A 44 -2.98 -15.12 7.70
N ARG A 45 -4.06 -14.74 7.01
CA ARG A 45 -4.85 -15.62 6.14
C ARG A 45 -4.51 -15.48 4.66
N MET A 46 -3.78 -14.44 4.27
CA MET A 46 -3.38 -14.23 2.88
C MET A 46 -2.44 -15.34 2.41
N ASP A 47 -2.45 -15.60 1.11
CA ASP A 47 -1.47 -16.49 0.47
C ASP A 47 -0.06 -15.92 0.66
N SER A 48 0.85 -16.77 1.15
CA SER A 48 2.20 -16.33 1.54
C SER A 48 3.06 -15.91 0.34
N LEU A 49 2.83 -16.50 -0.83
CA LEU A 49 3.51 -16.11 -2.05
C LEU A 49 2.98 -14.76 -2.57
N ALA A 50 1.66 -14.53 -2.52
CA ALA A 50 1.06 -13.24 -2.84
C ALA A 50 1.57 -12.13 -1.91
N LEU A 51 1.68 -12.40 -0.60
CA LEU A 51 2.29 -11.48 0.37
C LEU A 51 3.74 -11.15 -0.01
N LYS A 52 4.55 -12.17 -0.31
CA LYS A 52 5.95 -11.97 -0.72
C LYS A 52 6.04 -11.11 -1.98
N GLN A 53 5.22 -11.39 -3.00
CA GLN A 53 5.18 -10.62 -4.25
C GLN A 53 4.78 -9.15 -4.01
N GLY A 54 3.82 -8.91 -3.11
CA GLY A 54 3.46 -7.57 -2.66
C GLY A 54 4.63 -6.82 -2.04
N VAL A 55 5.38 -7.46 -1.14
CA VAL A 55 6.58 -6.88 -0.53
C VAL A 55 7.66 -6.59 -1.57
N ASP A 56 7.96 -7.55 -2.46
CA ASP A 56 8.97 -7.38 -3.51
C ASP A 56 8.61 -6.21 -4.45
N ALA A 57 7.32 -6.03 -4.79
CA ALA A 57 6.86 -4.93 -5.62
C ALA A 57 7.09 -3.55 -4.95
N HIS A 58 6.80 -3.43 -3.65
CA HIS A 58 7.07 -2.20 -2.90
C HIS A 58 8.58 -1.92 -2.79
N MET A 59 9.39 -2.95 -2.48
CA MET A 59 10.84 -2.82 -2.38
C MET A 59 11.46 -2.34 -3.70
N LYS A 60 11.01 -2.89 -4.84
CA LYS A 60 11.43 -2.43 -6.16
C LYS A 60 11.04 -0.97 -6.40
N ALA A 61 9.80 -0.59 -6.11
CA ALA A 61 9.30 0.77 -6.32
C ALA A 61 10.07 1.80 -5.48
N LEU A 62 10.41 1.47 -4.23
CA LEU A 62 11.23 2.31 -3.36
C LEU A 62 12.64 2.53 -3.92
N GLY A 63 13.23 1.51 -4.54
CA GLY A 63 14.55 1.64 -5.19
C GLY A 63 14.56 2.62 -6.37
N ASN A 64 13.39 2.92 -6.96
CA ASN A 64 13.23 3.79 -8.13
C ASN A 64 12.42 5.07 -7.83
N VAL A 65 12.15 5.38 -6.56
CA VAL A 65 11.24 6.48 -6.20
C VAL A 65 11.84 7.84 -6.57
N ASN A 66 11.00 8.80 -6.93
CA ASN A 66 11.44 10.18 -7.07
C ASN A 66 11.73 10.77 -5.68
N ASN A 67 13.02 10.97 -5.36
CA ASN A 67 13.45 11.47 -4.05
C ASN A 67 12.97 12.88 -3.69
N ALA A 68 12.50 13.68 -4.65
CA ALA A 68 11.95 15.01 -4.36
C ALA A 68 10.47 14.97 -3.95
N LYS A 69 9.71 13.98 -4.44
CA LYS A 69 8.25 13.88 -4.22
C LYS A 69 7.79 12.62 -3.50
N GLY A 70 8.63 11.59 -3.38
CA GLY A 70 8.26 10.29 -2.83
C GLY A 70 7.36 9.46 -3.74
N VAL A 71 7.27 9.79 -5.03
CA VAL A 71 6.36 9.14 -6.00
C VAL A 71 7.13 8.11 -6.83
N CYS A 72 6.63 6.88 -6.93
CA CYS A 72 7.20 5.82 -7.77
C CYS A 72 6.81 6.00 -9.26
N SER A 73 7.40 5.20 -10.16
CA SER A 73 7.02 5.23 -11.58
C SER A 73 5.61 4.66 -11.81
N LEU A 74 4.94 5.03 -12.92
CA LEU A 74 3.64 4.44 -13.27
C LEU A 74 3.71 2.91 -13.41
N ALA A 75 4.81 2.38 -13.96
CA ALA A 75 5.01 0.95 -14.11
C ALA A 75 5.15 0.24 -12.76
N ASP A 76 5.89 0.84 -11.82
CA ASP A 76 6.01 0.30 -10.46
C ASP A 76 4.67 0.42 -9.70
N TYR A 77 3.92 1.51 -9.91
CA TYR A 77 2.57 1.68 -9.33
C TYR A 77 1.56 0.66 -9.87
N GLU A 78 1.64 0.32 -11.16
CA GLU A 78 0.86 -0.77 -11.76
C GLU A 78 1.18 -2.12 -11.12
N ALA A 79 2.47 -2.41 -10.91
CA ALA A 79 2.91 -3.64 -10.25
C ALA A 79 2.46 -3.71 -8.79
N ILE A 80 2.53 -2.60 -8.05
CA ILE A 80 2.04 -2.51 -6.66
C ILE A 80 0.54 -2.77 -6.61
N ASN A 81 -0.27 -2.05 -7.40
CA ASN A 81 -1.72 -2.22 -7.39
C ASN A 81 -2.15 -3.63 -7.82
N ALA A 82 -1.46 -4.23 -8.79
CA ALA A 82 -1.70 -5.62 -9.16
C ALA A 82 -1.39 -6.56 -7.99
N ALA A 83 -0.21 -6.44 -7.38
CA ALA A 83 0.18 -7.31 -6.26
C ALA A 83 -0.77 -7.19 -5.06
N ILE A 84 -1.21 -5.98 -4.69
CA ILE A 84 -2.21 -5.77 -3.64
C ILE A 84 -3.54 -6.43 -4.01
N GLY A 85 -4.00 -6.31 -5.26
CA GLY A 85 -5.21 -6.99 -5.74
C GLY A 85 -5.13 -8.50 -5.58
N HIS A 86 -3.97 -9.10 -5.89
CA HIS A 86 -3.72 -10.52 -5.68
C HIS A 86 -3.68 -10.92 -4.20
N MET A 87 -3.08 -10.09 -3.32
CA MET A 87 -3.09 -10.31 -1.87
C MET A 87 -4.53 -10.31 -1.33
N ILE A 88 -5.35 -9.33 -1.71
CA ILE A 88 -6.74 -9.21 -1.25
C ILE A 88 -7.59 -10.38 -1.78
N ALA A 89 -7.43 -10.77 -3.04
CA ALA A 89 -8.16 -11.89 -3.62
C ALA A 89 -7.80 -13.26 -2.99
N SER A 90 -6.71 -13.34 -2.24
CA SER A 90 -6.27 -14.59 -1.59
C SER A 90 -6.96 -14.87 -0.24
N VAL A 91 -7.79 -13.93 0.25
CA VAL A 91 -8.55 -14.09 1.49
C VAL A 91 -10.06 -14.04 1.23
N PRO A 92 -10.88 -14.68 2.08
CA PRO A 92 -12.33 -14.54 2.02
C PRO A 92 -12.78 -13.08 2.26
N GLU A 93 -13.90 -12.71 1.64
CA GLU A 93 -14.62 -11.45 1.90
C GLU A 93 -15.19 -11.39 3.33
#